data_AF-A0A852DG05-F1
#
_entry.id   AF-A0A852DG05-F1
#
_cell.length_a   1.000
_cell.length_b   1.000
_cell.length_c   1.000
_cell.angle_alpha   90.00
_cell.angle_beta   90.00
_cell.angle_gamma   90.00
#
_symmetry.space_group_name_H-M   'P 1'
#
loop_
_entity.id
_entity.type
_entity.pdbx_description
1 polymer ?
#
loop_
_entity_poly.entity_id
_entity_poly.type
_entity_poly.pdbx_seq_one_letter_code
_entity_poly.pdbx_strand_id
1 'polypeptide(L)'
;MFILKTSNSISQIARLRSPKFRQAGSNCTLSFWYYNYGESVGAAELQLLVDGQKQPTVLWRTYYSEGNQWLKAVIQLGRLPHPFQFSLDKISLGVYEGVSAIDDIRFENCALPPPALSCEGPNHFWCRDTKACIDSLLVCDLVDDCGDGSDEDSCDPDLQCDFENGLCNWEQDVEDDFDWIRIRGPTPTVNTGPLKDHTTGTARGHYLYLESSEPRQFRDKAVLLSPLFNPSGYGTCAFRFHYHMFGKEVYKLSVFQRTVSNAKGWLLWYKFGNQENRWIRQTLFLSSSKPFQILVKGIVGDGFTGDIGLDDVSFLGCTLYNGKNLPTISTTTSGTSVPATLPRNNCTEKEFVCRASGHCIQMIQKCDFRADCSDKSDESACVREVCDFEDRDLCGWYQPALEQMAGNYSMLIAKTFKWQLGRGANLYPEEKQHCPLTDHTTCTEEGWYLFADSSNGEFGDTADIATPVISLTGPRCKIIFWNHMNGSTIGSLEVLYKSSNKTSKLWSQTGSQGPQWNRAEVFLGIRSNFQVIFRAKRGVSYMGDVAVDDITFEDCSPLLISDKPCTSEEFMCANKYCIPKNNLCDFVNDCEDNSDESPSI
;
A
#
# COMPACT_ATOMS: atom_id res chain seq x y z
N MET A 1 18.95 -27.96 -28.79
CA MET A 1 19.10 -29.39 -28.44
C MET A 1 17.94 -30.14 -29.09
N PHE A 2 18.20 -31.07 -30.00
CA PHE A 2 17.13 -31.79 -30.71
C PHE A 2 16.88 -33.15 -30.05
N ILE A 3 15.62 -33.42 -29.67
CA ILE A 3 15.19 -34.77 -29.32
C ILE A 3 14.67 -35.41 -30.60
N LEU A 4 15.48 -36.27 -31.22
CA LEU A 4 15.06 -37.08 -32.36
C LEU A 4 14.32 -38.31 -31.82
N LYS A 5 13.09 -38.54 -32.30
CA LYS A 5 12.24 -39.67 -31.95
C LYS A 5 12.94 -40.99 -32.30
N THR A 6 13.63 -41.56 -31.32
CA THR A 6 14.38 -42.82 -31.47
C THR A 6 13.82 -43.95 -30.61
N SER A 7 12.79 -43.72 -29.80
CA SER A 7 12.20 -44.74 -28.91
C SER A 7 10.67 -44.63 -28.77
N ASN A 8 10.03 -45.75 -28.41
CA ASN A 8 8.59 -45.86 -28.10
C ASN A 8 8.22 -45.32 -26.70
N SER A 9 9.08 -44.50 -26.08
CA SER A 9 8.79 -43.92 -24.76
C SER A 9 7.83 -42.74 -24.87
N ILE A 10 6.89 -42.65 -23.91
CA ILE A 10 5.91 -41.54 -23.78
C ILE A 10 6.61 -40.24 -23.33
N SER A 11 7.79 -40.34 -22.72
CA SER A 11 8.65 -39.20 -22.37
C SER A 11 10.09 -39.45 -22.79
N GLN A 12 10.75 -38.42 -23.33
CA GLN A 12 12.19 -38.44 -23.62
C GLN A 12 12.86 -37.23 -22.99
N ILE A 13 14.09 -37.44 -22.53
CA ILE A 13 14.93 -36.41 -21.92
C ILE A 13 16.22 -36.34 -22.71
N ALA A 14 16.50 -35.19 -23.31
CA ALA A 14 17.85 -34.88 -23.80
C ALA A 14 18.60 -34.08 -22.73
N ARG A 15 19.85 -34.47 -22.49
CA ARG A 15 20.66 -33.94 -21.39
C ARG A 15 22.00 -33.47 -21.92
N LEU A 16 22.34 -32.21 -21.61
CA LEU A 16 23.66 -31.64 -21.83
C LEU A 16 24.31 -31.36 -20.49
N ARG A 17 25.53 -31.86 -20.28
CA ARG A 17 26.30 -31.61 -19.06
C ARG A 17 27.50 -30.72 -19.35
N SER A 18 27.75 -29.77 -18.46
CA SER A 18 28.95 -28.94 -18.51
C SER A 18 30.20 -29.73 -18.11
N PRO A 19 31.41 -29.19 -18.29
CA PRO A 19 32.57 -29.64 -17.54
C PRO A 19 32.35 -29.51 -16.02
N LYS A 20 33.20 -30.17 -15.24
CA LYS A 20 33.21 -30.04 -13.79
C LYS A 20 34.02 -28.83 -13.36
N PHE A 21 33.40 -27.93 -12.61
CA PHE A 21 34.02 -26.74 -12.04
C PHE A 21 34.48 -27.05 -10.61
N ARG A 22 35.54 -26.37 -10.15
CA ARG A 22 36.10 -26.60 -8.82
C ARG A 22 35.39 -25.79 -7.73
N GLN A 23 35.20 -24.51 -7.99
CA GLN A 23 34.54 -23.56 -7.11
C GLN A 23 34.16 -22.29 -7.88
N ALA A 24 33.29 -21.48 -7.31
CA ALA A 24 32.89 -20.17 -7.83
C ALA A 24 32.98 -19.09 -6.75
N GLY A 25 33.28 -17.85 -7.15
CA GLY A 25 33.21 -16.67 -6.27
C GLY A 25 31.78 -16.25 -5.93
N SER A 26 31.65 -15.40 -4.92
CA SER A 26 30.38 -14.93 -4.33
C SER A 26 29.43 -14.26 -5.33
N ASN A 27 29.95 -13.47 -6.26
CA ASN A 27 29.14 -12.74 -7.25
C ASN A 27 28.92 -13.49 -8.58
N CYS A 28 29.18 -14.80 -8.60
CA CYS A 28 29.09 -15.60 -9.82
C CYS A 28 27.67 -15.61 -10.41
N THR A 29 27.57 -15.19 -11.67
CA THR A 29 26.32 -15.14 -12.43
C THR A 29 26.47 -15.93 -13.74
N LEU A 30 25.49 -16.75 -14.05
CA LEU A 30 25.37 -17.47 -15.32
C LEU A 30 24.27 -16.83 -16.15
N SER A 31 24.57 -16.46 -17.39
CA SER A 31 23.57 -16.03 -18.35
C SER A 31 23.64 -16.83 -19.65
N PHE A 32 22.50 -17.00 -20.30
CA PHE A 32 22.40 -17.62 -21.61
C PHE A 32 21.13 -17.16 -22.31
N TRP A 33 21.14 -17.22 -23.64
CA TRP A 33 19.94 -17.06 -24.44
C TRP A 33 19.26 -18.41 -24.63
N TYR A 34 17.94 -18.44 -24.60
CA TYR A 34 17.15 -19.63 -24.86
C TYR A 34 15.99 -19.32 -25.80
N TYR A 35 15.61 -20.34 -26.56
CA TYR A 35 14.46 -20.34 -27.44
C TYR A 35 13.64 -21.56 -27.09
N ASN A 36 12.34 -21.40 -26.85
CA ASN A 36 11.46 -22.51 -26.46
C ASN A 36 10.07 -22.33 -27.10
N TYR A 37 9.87 -22.92 -28.28
CA TYR A 37 8.65 -22.70 -29.08
C TYR A 37 8.15 -23.97 -29.74
N GLY A 38 6.83 -24.18 -29.71
CA GLY A 38 6.13 -25.26 -30.39
C GLY A 38 4.89 -25.73 -29.64
N GLU A 39 3.98 -26.40 -30.36
CA GLU A 39 2.66 -26.84 -29.86
C GLU A 39 2.75 -27.82 -28.67
N SER A 40 3.81 -28.63 -28.63
CA SER A 40 4.10 -29.56 -27.54
C SER A 40 5.59 -29.58 -27.21
N VAL A 41 6.18 -28.39 -27.08
CA VAL A 41 7.62 -28.25 -26.85
C VAL A 41 8.06 -28.91 -25.54
N GLY A 42 7.19 -28.99 -24.52
CA GLY A 42 7.48 -29.60 -23.22
C GLY A 42 8.15 -28.61 -22.25
N ALA A 43 9.07 -29.10 -21.41
CA ALA A 43 9.78 -28.30 -20.40
C ALA A 43 11.29 -28.31 -20.64
N ALA A 44 12.01 -27.31 -20.15
CA ALA A 44 13.46 -27.31 -20.09
C ALA A 44 13.93 -26.82 -18.73
N GLU A 45 14.92 -27.49 -18.15
CA GLU A 45 15.39 -27.23 -16.79
C GLU A 45 16.93 -27.20 -16.75
N LEU A 46 17.48 -26.23 -16.02
CA LEU A 46 18.89 -26.19 -15.66
C LEU A 46 19.05 -26.60 -14.21
N GLN A 47 19.87 -27.63 -13.99
CA GLN A 47 20.13 -28.23 -12.69
C GLN A 47 21.61 -28.07 -12.30
N LEU A 48 21.85 -27.76 -11.02
CA LEU A 48 23.14 -27.75 -10.36
C LEU A 48 23.38 -29.07 -9.64
N LEU A 49 24.48 -29.73 -9.98
CA LEU A 49 24.97 -30.96 -9.36
C LEU A 49 26.22 -30.62 -8.55
N VAL A 50 26.10 -30.61 -7.22
CA VAL A 50 27.22 -30.37 -6.30
C VAL A 50 27.75 -31.70 -5.78
N ASP A 51 29.08 -31.88 -5.78
CA ASP A 51 29.71 -33.07 -5.22
C ASP A 51 29.30 -33.30 -3.75
N GLY A 52 28.96 -34.54 -3.41
CA GLY A 52 28.51 -34.91 -2.07
C GLY A 52 27.00 -34.70 -1.83
N GLN A 53 26.30 -33.97 -2.71
CA GLN A 53 24.84 -33.86 -2.64
C GLN A 53 24.15 -34.94 -3.49
N LYS A 54 23.14 -35.61 -2.92
CA LYS A 54 22.40 -36.68 -3.62
C LYS A 54 21.31 -36.16 -4.57
N GLN A 55 20.79 -34.96 -4.33
CA GLN A 55 19.71 -34.36 -5.13
C GLN A 55 20.24 -33.12 -5.85
N PRO A 56 19.93 -32.95 -7.15
CA PRO A 56 20.26 -31.74 -7.88
C PRO A 56 19.39 -30.56 -7.41
N THR A 57 19.93 -29.34 -7.51
CA THR A 57 19.17 -28.10 -7.30
C THR A 57 18.72 -27.54 -8.64
N VAL A 58 17.44 -27.22 -8.81
CA VAL A 58 16.95 -26.55 -10.02
C VAL A 58 17.29 -25.06 -9.92
N LEU A 59 18.02 -24.55 -10.92
CA LEU A 59 18.42 -23.14 -10.98
C LEU A 59 17.56 -22.32 -11.93
N TRP A 60 16.99 -22.96 -12.94
CA TRP A 60 16.11 -22.32 -13.92
C TRP A 60 15.23 -23.37 -14.58
N ARG A 61 14.00 -22.98 -14.94
CA ARG A 61 13.06 -23.82 -15.67
C ARG A 61 12.10 -22.98 -16.49
N THR A 62 11.66 -23.52 -17.62
CA THR A 62 10.59 -22.98 -18.47
C THR A 62 9.61 -24.09 -18.81
N TYR A 63 8.34 -23.71 -18.88
CA TYR A 63 7.24 -24.61 -19.19
C TYR A 63 6.54 -24.14 -20.45
N TYR A 64 6.19 -25.09 -21.32
CA TYR A 64 5.41 -24.81 -22.54
C TYR A 64 6.11 -23.86 -23.51
N SER A 65 5.34 -23.30 -24.44
CA SER A 65 5.83 -22.40 -25.50
C SER A 65 5.92 -20.97 -24.97
N GLU A 66 7.09 -20.35 -25.10
CA GLU A 66 7.38 -18.98 -24.65
C GLU A 66 7.23 -17.94 -25.79
N GLY A 67 6.57 -18.36 -26.87
CA GLY A 67 6.45 -17.59 -28.11
C GLY A 67 7.65 -17.76 -29.04
N ASN A 68 7.50 -17.26 -30.27
CA ASN A 68 8.52 -17.37 -31.31
C ASN A 68 9.59 -16.28 -31.15
N GLN A 69 10.35 -16.32 -30.05
CA GLN A 69 11.37 -15.34 -29.72
C GLN A 69 12.50 -15.94 -28.88
N TRP A 70 13.68 -15.31 -28.92
CA TRP A 70 14.78 -15.61 -28.02
C TRP A 70 14.63 -14.81 -26.73
N LEU A 71 14.79 -15.48 -25.60
CA LEU A 71 14.71 -14.89 -24.27
C LEU A 71 16.05 -15.07 -23.56
N LYS A 72 16.42 -14.12 -22.70
CA LYS A 72 17.66 -14.18 -21.93
C LYS A 72 17.36 -14.65 -20.50
N ALA A 73 18.04 -15.70 -20.07
CA ALA A 73 18.04 -16.14 -18.67
C ALA A 73 19.29 -15.61 -17.97
N VAL A 74 19.13 -15.11 -16.74
CA VAL A 74 20.22 -14.68 -15.85
C VAL A 74 20.00 -15.35 -14.51
N ILE A 75 21.01 -16.07 -14.03
CA ILE A 75 20.94 -16.94 -12.86
C ILE A 75 22.08 -16.59 -11.94
N GLN A 76 21.76 -16.20 -10.71
CA GLN A 76 22.76 -15.98 -9.67
C GLN A 76 23.17 -17.33 -9.07
N LEU A 77 24.42 -17.71 -9.30
CA LEU A 77 24.99 -18.94 -8.75
C LEU A 77 25.42 -18.73 -7.31
N GLY A 78 26.05 -17.59 -7.03
CA GLY A 78 26.59 -17.31 -5.71
C GLY A 78 27.89 -18.05 -5.44
N ARG A 79 28.34 -18.00 -4.18
CA ARG A 79 29.50 -18.74 -3.70
C ARG A 79 29.24 -20.25 -3.73
N LEU A 80 30.04 -20.99 -4.50
CA LEU A 80 30.01 -22.46 -4.53
C LEU A 80 31.39 -23.02 -4.14
N PRO A 81 31.58 -23.46 -2.88
CA PRO A 81 32.89 -23.91 -2.37
C PRO A 81 33.28 -25.32 -2.78
N HIS A 82 32.30 -26.16 -3.16
CA HIS A 82 32.51 -27.55 -3.54
C HIS A 82 32.49 -27.72 -5.06
N PRO A 83 33.19 -28.74 -5.62
CA PRO A 83 33.14 -29.02 -7.05
C PRO A 83 31.72 -29.26 -7.54
N PHE A 84 31.36 -28.68 -8.69
CA PHE A 84 30.01 -28.73 -9.22
C PHE A 84 29.96 -28.86 -10.75
N GLN A 85 28.79 -29.25 -11.26
CA GLN A 85 28.50 -29.42 -12.68
C GLN A 85 27.07 -28.97 -12.98
N PHE A 86 26.82 -28.45 -14.18
CA PHE A 86 25.47 -28.14 -14.65
C PHE A 86 24.94 -29.26 -15.54
N SER A 87 23.65 -29.55 -15.41
CA SER A 87 22.89 -30.40 -16.33
C SER A 87 21.73 -29.59 -16.89
N LEU A 88 21.69 -29.41 -18.20
CA LEU A 88 20.54 -28.87 -18.89
C LEU A 88 19.73 -30.02 -19.48
N ASP A 89 18.51 -30.17 -18.97
CA ASP A 89 17.62 -31.27 -19.32
C ASP A 89 16.43 -30.71 -20.12
N LYS A 90 16.26 -31.20 -21.34
CA LYS A 90 15.08 -30.94 -22.18
C LYS A 90 14.13 -32.11 -22.06
N ILE A 91 12.88 -31.85 -21.67
CA ILE A 91 11.85 -32.87 -21.44
C ILE A 91 10.72 -32.67 -22.46
N SER A 92 10.36 -33.72 -23.20
CA SER A 92 9.22 -33.74 -24.13
C SER A 92 8.23 -34.84 -23.72
N LEU A 93 6.93 -34.54 -23.80
CA LEU A 93 5.83 -35.43 -23.37
C LEU A 93 4.88 -35.73 -24.55
N GLY A 94 4.83 -36.98 -24.98
CA GLY A 94 3.84 -37.51 -25.94
C GLY A 94 4.02 -37.07 -27.40
N VAL A 95 3.88 -35.77 -27.68
CA VAL A 95 3.94 -35.18 -29.02
C VAL A 95 5.23 -34.36 -29.11
N TYR A 96 6.09 -34.68 -30.07
CA TYR A 96 7.44 -34.10 -30.20
C TYR A 96 7.43 -32.87 -31.11
N GLU A 97 6.50 -31.95 -30.90
CA GLU A 97 6.33 -30.75 -31.74
C GLU A 97 6.78 -29.49 -31.00
N GLY A 98 8.06 -29.18 -31.16
CA GLY A 98 8.64 -27.95 -30.67
C GLY A 98 10.15 -28.04 -30.54
N VAL A 99 10.79 -26.88 -30.48
CA VAL A 99 12.24 -26.76 -30.43
C VAL A 99 12.64 -26.00 -29.19
N SER A 100 13.61 -26.55 -28.47
CA SER A 100 14.37 -25.79 -27.49
C SER A 100 15.82 -25.63 -27.93
N ALA A 101 16.28 -24.39 -27.96
CA ALA A 101 17.66 -24.05 -28.22
C ALA A 101 18.21 -23.17 -27.10
N ILE A 102 19.52 -23.24 -26.92
CA ILE A 102 20.27 -22.34 -26.05
C ILE A 102 21.42 -21.78 -26.87
N ASP A 103 21.84 -20.58 -26.55
CA ASP A 103 22.99 -19.93 -27.15
C ASP A 103 23.67 -19.00 -26.14
N ASP A 104 24.87 -18.52 -26.47
CA ASP A 104 25.55 -17.43 -25.78
C ASP A 104 25.68 -17.64 -24.25
N ILE A 105 26.15 -18.84 -23.86
CA ILE A 105 26.38 -19.17 -22.45
C ILE A 105 27.58 -18.39 -21.92
N ARG A 106 27.36 -17.55 -20.89
CA ARG A 106 28.37 -16.68 -20.27
C ARG A 106 28.38 -16.83 -18.75
N PHE A 107 29.57 -16.94 -18.20
CA PHE A 107 29.83 -16.86 -16.76
C PHE A 107 30.48 -15.52 -16.45
N GLU A 108 29.89 -14.77 -15.53
CA GLU A 108 30.32 -13.43 -15.14
C GLU A 108 30.65 -13.41 -13.65
N ASN A 109 31.77 -12.77 -13.28
CA ASN A 109 32.22 -12.59 -11.89
C ASN A 109 32.35 -13.90 -11.06
N CYS A 110 32.69 -15.02 -11.72
CA CYS A 110 32.82 -16.32 -11.06
C CYS A 110 34.22 -16.62 -10.53
N ALA A 111 35.22 -15.80 -10.87
CA ALA A 111 36.57 -15.94 -10.35
C ALA A 111 36.65 -15.43 -8.91
N LEU A 112 37.45 -16.11 -8.09
CA LEU A 112 37.83 -15.60 -6.76
C LEU A 112 38.70 -14.35 -6.89
N PRO A 113 38.66 -13.44 -5.90
CA PRO A 113 39.52 -12.26 -5.92
C PRO A 113 41.00 -12.65 -5.99
N PRO A 114 41.80 -11.96 -6.81
CA PRO A 114 43.22 -12.27 -6.94
C PRO A 114 43.98 -11.91 -5.64
N PRO A 115 45.08 -12.62 -5.34
CA PRO A 115 45.94 -12.27 -4.21
C PRO A 115 46.53 -10.87 -4.37
N ALA A 116 46.48 -10.07 -3.32
CA ALA A 116 47.05 -8.73 -3.25
C ALA A 116 48.42 -8.75 -2.55
N LEU A 117 49.35 -7.91 -3.00
CA LEU A 117 50.67 -7.76 -2.40
C LEU A 117 50.63 -7.02 -1.04
N SER A 118 49.65 -6.13 -0.88
CA SER A 118 49.42 -5.33 0.32
C SER A 118 47.93 -5.03 0.42
N CYS A 119 47.41 -4.99 1.65
CA CYS A 119 46.01 -4.67 1.93
C CYS A 119 45.98 -3.60 3.04
N GLU A 120 46.40 -2.39 2.69
CA GLU A 120 46.52 -1.27 3.63
C GLU A 120 45.36 -0.30 3.45
N GLY A 121 44.61 -0.06 4.53
CA GLY A 121 43.53 0.93 4.57
C GLY A 121 42.50 0.58 5.64
N PRO A 122 41.73 1.59 6.13
CA PRO A 122 40.75 1.38 7.20
C PRO A 122 39.54 0.54 6.78
N ASN A 123 39.26 0.44 5.47
CA ASN A 123 38.08 -0.24 4.93
C ASN A 123 38.43 -1.52 4.15
N HIS A 124 39.58 -2.13 4.42
CA HIS A 124 40.01 -3.35 3.73
C HIS A 124 40.27 -4.48 4.71
N PHE A 125 39.99 -5.70 4.29
CA PHE A 125 40.27 -6.92 5.02
C PHE A 125 41.17 -7.84 4.19
N TRP A 126 42.20 -8.38 4.83
CA TRP A 126 43.18 -9.23 4.16
C TRP A 126 42.92 -10.70 4.47
N CYS A 127 42.48 -11.44 3.45
CA CYS A 127 42.15 -12.85 3.56
C CYS A 127 43.37 -13.67 3.99
N ARG A 128 43.15 -14.65 4.87
CA ARG A 128 44.22 -15.37 5.57
C ARG A 128 45.07 -16.20 4.61
N ASP A 129 44.44 -17.01 3.78
CA ASP A 129 45.10 -18.02 2.94
C ASP A 129 45.16 -17.59 1.47
N THR A 130 44.08 -17.02 0.93
CA THR A 130 44.07 -16.54 -0.47
C THR A 130 44.87 -15.26 -0.66
N LYS A 131 45.17 -14.52 0.41
CA LYS A 131 45.80 -13.19 0.38
C LYS A 131 45.04 -12.17 -0.46
N ALA A 132 43.78 -12.42 -0.78
CA ALA A 132 42.91 -11.45 -1.43
C ALA A 132 42.65 -10.26 -0.47
N CYS A 133 42.49 -9.07 -1.04
CA CYS A 133 42.11 -7.88 -0.29
C CYS A 133 40.67 -7.55 -0.66
N ILE A 134 39.76 -7.66 0.32
CA ILE A 134 38.33 -7.43 0.15
C ILE A 134 37.89 -6.20 0.95
N ASP A 135 36.70 -5.67 0.67
CA ASP A 135 36.14 -4.55 1.42
C ASP A 135 35.71 -5.00 2.82
N SER A 136 35.96 -4.19 3.85
CA SER A 136 35.55 -4.46 5.23
C SER A 136 34.04 -4.68 5.41
N LEU A 137 33.20 -4.15 4.50
CA LEU A 137 31.74 -4.37 4.50
C LEU A 137 31.34 -5.78 4.11
N LEU A 138 32.26 -6.57 3.56
CA LEU A 138 32.10 -7.98 3.18
C LEU A 138 32.48 -8.93 4.32
N VAL A 139 33.04 -8.42 5.42
CA VAL A 139 33.41 -9.25 6.56
C VAL A 139 32.17 -9.53 7.41
N CYS A 140 32.02 -10.77 7.85
CA CYS A 140 30.91 -11.22 8.67
C CYS A 140 29.54 -10.99 8.02
N ASP A 141 29.43 -11.09 6.70
CA ASP A 141 28.20 -10.85 5.95
C ASP A 141 27.48 -12.14 5.52
N LEU A 142 27.94 -13.30 6.02
CA LEU A 142 27.48 -14.66 5.71
C LEU A 142 27.87 -15.17 4.31
N VAL A 143 28.74 -14.46 3.60
CA VAL A 143 29.25 -14.85 2.28
C VAL A 143 30.76 -14.99 2.31
N ASP A 144 31.28 -16.16 1.89
CA ASP A 144 32.73 -16.35 1.73
C ASP A 144 33.23 -15.63 0.47
N ASP A 145 33.60 -14.35 0.62
CA ASP A 145 34.19 -13.49 -0.39
C ASP A 145 35.69 -13.73 -0.55
N CYS A 146 36.36 -14.16 0.52
CA CYS A 146 37.78 -14.50 0.50
C CYS A 146 38.11 -15.77 -0.32
N GLY A 147 37.15 -16.69 -0.46
CA GLY A 147 37.32 -18.02 -1.04
C GLY A 147 37.95 -19.05 -0.09
N ASP A 148 38.36 -18.63 1.11
CA ASP A 148 38.92 -19.45 2.18
C ASP A 148 38.12 -19.37 3.50
N GLY A 149 37.02 -18.60 3.53
CA GLY A 149 36.15 -18.40 4.69
C GLY A 149 36.73 -17.51 5.80
N SER A 150 37.91 -16.92 5.60
CA SER A 150 38.58 -16.17 6.68
C SER A 150 37.86 -14.87 7.08
N ASP A 151 37.01 -14.34 6.22
CA ASP A 151 36.09 -13.23 6.44
C ASP A 151 34.90 -13.58 7.34
N GLU A 152 34.59 -14.87 7.51
CA GLU A 152 33.45 -15.35 8.33
C GLU A 152 33.88 -16.09 9.62
N ASP A 153 35.19 -16.26 9.85
CA ASP A 153 35.75 -17.08 10.95
C ASP A 153 35.63 -16.47 12.36
N SER A 154 35.48 -15.14 12.49
CA SER A 154 35.57 -14.41 13.78
C SER A 154 34.42 -13.43 13.98
N CYS A 155 33.22 -13.91 13.68
CA CYS A 155 32.00 -13.13 13.73
C CYS A 155 31.21 -13.37 15.01
N ASP A 156 30.43 -12.37 15.42
CA ASP A 156 29.49 -12.51 16.53
C ASP A 156 28.24 -13.25 16.02
N PRO A 157 27.96 -14.49 16.48
CA PRO A 157 26.80 -15.24 16.03
C PRO A 157 25.47 -14.58 16.41
N ASP A 158 25.45 -13.71 17.42
CA ASP A 158 24.23 -13.00 17.81
C ASP A 158 23.89 -11.84 16.86
N LEU A 159 24.82 -11.46 15.98
CA LEU A 159 24.66 -10.42 14.97
C LEU A 159 24.43 -10.98 13.56
N GLN A 160 24.32 -12.29 13.41
CA GLN A 160 24.14 -12.98 12.13
C GLN A 160 22.98 -13.97 12.18
N CYS A 161 22.25 -14.10 11.08
CA CYS A 161 21.29 -15.18 10.90
C CYS A 161 21.15 -15.54 9.42
N ASP A 162 21.55 -16.77 9.11
CA ASP A 162 21.38 -17.45 7.81
C ASP A 162 20.07 -18.25 7.74
N PHE A 163 19.26 -18.20 8.80
CA PHE A 163 18.05 -19.00 8.98
C PHE A 163 18.23 -20.52 8.83
N GLU A 164 19.44 -21.09 8.87
CA GLU A 164 19.64 -22.55 8.71
C GLU A 164 19.20 -23.33 9.95
N ASN A 165 19.19 -22.68 11.11
CA ASN A 165 18.83 -23.28 12.40
C ASN A 165 17.77 -22.45 13.15
N GLY A 166 16.68 -22.08 12.47
CA GLY A 166 15.55 -21.33 13.07
C GLY A 166 15.60 -19.84 12.74
N LEU A 167 15.08 -19.00 13.63
CA LEU A 167 15.04 -17.53 13.48
C LEU A 167 16.22 -16.82 14.19
N CYS A 168 17.15 -17.59 14.77
CA CYS A 168 18.24 -17.06 15.59
C CYS A 168 17.70 -16.15 16.72
N ASN A 169 18.17 -14.90 16.80
CA ASN A 169 17.73 -13.89 17.77
C ASN A 169 16.63 -12.95 17.22
N TRP A 170 16.00 -13.31 16.10
CA TRP A 170 14.86 -12.57 15.55
C TRP A 170 13.55 -13.12 16.10
N GLU A 171 12.60 -12.22 16.28
CA GLU A 171 11.26 -12.52 16.79
C GLU A 171 10.19 -12.14 15.77
N GLN A 172 9.11 -12.91 15.73
CA GLN A 172 7.90 -12.55 15.00
C GLN A 172 7.11 -11.50 15.80
N ASP A 173 6.60 -10.46 15.12
CA ASP A 173 5.65 -9.54 15.76
C ASP A 173 4.33 -10.28 16.06
N VAL A 174 3.60 -9.85 17.08
CA VAL A 174 2.30 -10.44 17.47
C VAL A 174 1.12 -9.53 17.13
N GLU A 175 1.40 -8.29 16.74
CA GLU A 175 0.41 -7.25 16.39
C GLU A 175 0.22 -7.11 14.86
N ASP A 176 0.87 -7.98 14.07
CA ASP A 176 0.73 -8.05 12.63
C ASP A 176 -0.36 -9.04 12.18
N ASP A 177 -0.56 -9.17 10.87
CA ASP A 177 -1.67 -9.94 10.33
C ASP A 177 -1.29 -11.43 10.19
N PHE A 178 0.00 -11.72 9.99
CA PHE A 178 0.56 -13.07 9.89
C PHE A 178 2.08 -13.09 9.96
N ASP A 179 2.66 -14.29 10.12
CA ASP A 179 4.09 -14.47 10.30
C ASP A 179 4.89 -14.73 9.00
N TRP A 180 6.18 -14.38 9.03
CA TRP A 180 7.13 -14.89 8.04
C TRP A 180 7.29 -16.40 8.20
N ILE A 181 7.36 -17.11 7.07
CA ILE A 181 7.45 -18.55 7.08
C ILE A 181 8.85 -18.97 6.66
N ARG A 182 9.45 -19.89 7.41
CA ARG A 182 10.76 -20.46 7.08
C ARG A 182 10.59 -21.68 6.18
N ILE A 183 11.12 -21.62 4.97
CA ILE A 183 11.02 -22.69 3.95
C ILE A 183 12.40 -23.09 3.45
N ARG A 184 12.46 -24.16 2.65
CA ARG A 184 13.63 -24.58 1.88
C ARG A 184 13.23 -24.87 0.43
N GLY A 185 14.12 -24.60 -0.52
CA GLY A 185 13.85 -24.84 -1.94
C GLY A 185 12.82 -23.87 -2.55
N PRO A 186 12.12 -24.26 -3.62
CA PRO A 186 11.20 -23.37 -4.33
C PRO A 186 9.95 -23.06 -3.50
N THR A 187 9.40 -21.86 -3.67
CA THR A 187 8.08 -21.52 -3.12
C THR A 187 6.98 -22.40 -3.74
N PRO A 188 5.83 -22.57 -3.05
CA PRO A 188 4.75 -23.44 -3.52
C PRO A 188 4.15 -22.99 -4.86
N THR A 189 4.16 -21.68 -5.11
CA THR A 189 3.65 -21.00 -6.29
C THR A 189 4.65 -21.12 -7.45
N VAL A 190 4.16 -21.49 -8.63
CA VAL A 190 5.02 -21.68 -9.82
C VAL A 190 5.40 -20.32 -10.41
N ASN A 191 6.64 -20.22 -10.90
CA ASN A 191 7.19 -19.00 -11.52
C ASN A 191 7.21 -17.76 -10.60
N THR A 192 7.30 -17.97 -9.30
CA THR A 192 7.44 -16.91 -8.29
C THR A 192 8.52 -17.31 -7.28
N GLY A 193 8.99 -16.33 -6.51
CA GLY A 193 9.94 -16.56 -5.42
C GLY A 193 11.28 -17.18 -5.84
N PRO A 194 12.17 -17.42 -4.88
CA PRO A 194 13.47 -18.04 -5.14
C PRO A 194 13.34 -19.58 -5.24
N LEU A 195 14.12 -20.20 -6.12
CA LEU A 195 14.19 -21.67 -6.25
C LEU A 195 15.12 -22.32 -5.22
N LYS A 196 15.96 -21.51 -4.56
CA LYS A 196 17.01 -21.91 -3.62
C LYS A 196 17.29 -20.76 -2.64
N ASP A 197 17.86 -21.10 -1.49
CA ASP A 197 18.39 -20.11 -0.55
C ASP A 197 19.58 -19.34 -1.12
N HIS A 198 19.99 -18.28 -0.42
CA HIS A 198 21.19 -17.53 -0.73
C HIS A 198 22.43 -18.18 -0.11
N THR A 199 22.40 -18.52 1.19
CA THR A 199 23.56 -18.98 1.98
C THR A 199 24.31 -20.15 1.36
N THR A 200 23.63 -21.26 1.12
CA THR A 200 24.21 -22.49 0.56
C THR A 200 24.18 -22.50 -0.95
N GLY A 201 23.33 -21.66 -1.54
CA GLY A 201 23.06 -21.62 -2.97
C GLY A 201 22.40 -22.91 -3.48
N THR A 202 21.64 -23.63 -2.66
CA THR A 202 21.02 -24.93 -2.99
C THR A 202 19.55 -25.04 -2.57
N ALA A 203 18.80 -26.02 -3.08
CA ALA A 203 17.42 -26.22 -2.62
C ALA A 203 17.31 -26.75 -1.17
N ARG A 204 18.44 -27.00 -0.49
CA ARG A 204 18.47 -27.59 0.86
C ARG A 204 18.54 -26.56 1.97
N GLY A 205 19.12 -25.40 1.69
CA GLY A 205 19.18 -24.31 2.64
C GLY A 205 17.84 -23.63 2.81
N HIS A 206 17.77 -22.77 3.81
CA HIS A 206 16.55 -22.17 4.29
C HIS A 206 16.58 -20.67 4.14
N TYR A 207 15.40 -20.11 3.96
CA TYR A 207 15.21 -18.66 3.95
C TYR A 207 13.82 -18.36 4.51
N LEU A 208 13.60 -17.10 4.85
CA LEU A 208 12.28 -16.61 5.19
C LEU A 208 11.53 -16.20 3.94
N TYR A 209 10.28 -16.61 3.85
CA TYR A 209 9.40 -16.26 2.75
C TYR A 209 8.06 -15.74 3.28
N LEU A 210 7.49 -14.84 2.49
CA LEU A 210 6.19 -14.28 2.70
C LEU A 210 5.19 -14.99 1.79
N GLU A 211 4.31 -15.79 2.38
CA GLU A 211 3.24 -16.49 1.67
C GLU A 211 2.15 -15.49 1.30
N SER A 212 1.82 -15.40 0.01
CA SER A 212 0.79 -14.48 -0.52
C SER A 212 -0.53 -15.19 -0.87
N SER A 213 -0.58 -16.53 -0.84
CA SER A 213 -1.78 -17.30 -1.16
C SER A 213 -2.85 -17.29 -0.06
N GLU A 214 -4.03 -17.83 -0.37
CA GLU A 214 -5.15 -17.89 0.57
C GLU A 214 -4.74 -18.52 1.91
N PRO A 215 -5.13 -17.93 3.06
CA PRO A 215 -6.20 -16.95 3.24
C PRO A 215 -5.71 -15.48 3.30
N ARG A 216 -4.54 -15.16 2.75
CA ARG A 216 -3.97 -13.80 2.79
C ARG A 216 -4.77 -12.83 1.91
N GLN A 217 -4.97 -11.62 2.42
CA GLN A 217 -5.68 -10.54 1.73
C GLN A 217 -4.72 -9.39 1.46
N PHE A 218 -4.96 -8.62 0.39
CA PHE A 218 -4.16 -7.45 0.05
C PHE A 218 -3.91 -6.56 1.27
N ARG A 219 -2.65 -6.10 1.42
CA ARG A 219 -2.14 -5.31 2.56
C ARG A 219 -1.99 -6.03 3.90
N ASP A 220 -2.31 -7.32 4.02
CA ASP A 220 -1.86 -8.10 5.17
C ASP A 220 -0.34 -7.99 5.31
N LYS A 221 0.13 -7.75 6.53
CA LYS A 221 1.55 -7.52 6.81
C LYS A 221 2.13 -8.62 7.71
N ALA A 222 3.39 -8.93 7.45
CA ALA A 222 4.25 -9.74 8.32
C ALA A 222 5.46 -8.91 8.73
N VAL A 223 5.81 -8.94 10.01
CA VAL A 223 6.86 -8.11 10.61
C VAL A 223 7.83 -9.00 11.38
N LEU A 224 9.10 -8.94 11.00
CA LEU A 224 10.20 -9.59 11.70
C LEU A 224 10.97 -8.56 12.52
N LEU A 225 11.18 -8.85 13.80
CA LEU A 225 11.79 -7.97 14.79
C LEU A 225 13.23 -8.41 15.09
N SER A 226 14.17 -7.48 14.96
CA SER A 226 15.57 -7.72 15.32
C SER A 226 15.76 -7.73 16.85
N PRO A 227 16.92 -8.20 17.37
CA PRO A 227 17.30 -7.88 18.74
C PRO A 227 17.47 -6.37 18.94
N LEU A 228 17.59 -5.94 20.21
CA LEU A 228 17.79 -4.54 20.57
C LEU A 228 19.25 -4.14 20.45
N PHE A 229 19.51 -2.93 19.95
CA PHE A 229 20.85 -2.38 19.77
C PHE A 229 21.06 -1.11 20.59
N ASN A 230 22.29 -0.90 21.05
CA ASN A 230 22.71 0.33 21.70
C ASN A 230 22.74 1.51 20.72
N PRO A 231 22.71 2.76 21.22
CA PRO A 231 22.95 3.95 20.41
C PRO A 231 24.23 3.83 19.56
N SER A 232 24.14 4.18 18.28
CA SER A 232 25.25 4.13 17.32
C SER A 232 25.41 5.45 16.58
N GLY A 233 26.66 5.83 16.29
CA GLY A 233 26.97 6.97 15.44
C GLY A 233 26.69 6.69 13.97
N TYR A 234 26.67 7.73 13.15
CA TYR A 234 26.52 7.57 11.70
C TYR A 234 27.71 6.78 11.12
N GLY A 235 27.42 5.71 10.39
CA GLY A 235 28.42 4.87 9.71
C GLY A 235 29.16 3.86 10.60
N THR A 236 28.83 3.76 11.89
CA THR A 236 29.49 2.78 12.78
C THR A 236 28.77 1.43 12.84
N CYS A 237 27.46 1.42 12.59
CA CYS A 237 26.62 0.23 12.60
C CYS A 237 25.92 0.11 11.23
N ALA A 238 26.00 -1.07 10.62
CA ALA A 238 25.38 -1.35 9.35
C ALA A 238 24.53 -2.63 9.43
N PHE A 239 23.33 -2.58 8.89
CA PHE A 239 22.46 -3.73 8.70
C PHE A 239 22.50 -4.17 7.25
N ARG A 240 22.79 -5.45 7.03
CA ARG A 240 22.90 -6.07 5.72
C ARG A 240 21.93 -7.24 5.64
N PHE A 241 21.32 -7.42 4.48
CA PHE A 241 20.40 -8.54 4.25
C PHE A 241 20.29 -8.83 2.76
N HIS A 242 19.89 -10.06 2.44
CA HIS A 242 19.54 -10.47 1.08
C HIS A 242 18.03 -10.59 0.96
N TYR A 243 17.49 -10.04 -0.13
CA TYR A 243 16.07 -10.14 -0.41
C TYR A 243 15.83 -10.63 -1.84
N HIS A 244 14.73 -11.34 -2.05
CA HIS A 244 14.28 -11.82 -3.35
C HIS A 244 12.83 -11.39 -3.54
N MET A 245 12.51 -10.78 -4.67
CA MET A 245 11.18 -10.22 -4.94
C MET A 245 10.84 -10.50 -6.40
N PHE A 246 10.15 -11.62 -6.65
CA PHE A 246 9.84 -12.07 -8.01
C PHE A 246 8.42 -12.60 -8.13
N GLY A 247 7.69 -12.06 -9.12
CA GLY A 247 6.31 -12.40 -9.40
C GLY A 247 5.46 -11.17 -9.76
N LYS A 248 4.35 -11.39 -10.47
CA LYS A 248 3.51 -10.32 -11.02
C LYS A 248 2.84 -9.47 -9.93
N GLU A 249 2.49 -10.11 -8.81
CA GLU A 249 1.69 -9.51 -7.73
C GLU A 249 2.54 -9.23 -6.47
N VAL A 250 3.87 -9.19 -6.60
CA VAL A 250 4.74 -8.76 -5.49
C VAL A 250 4.43 -7.32 -5.14
N TYR A 251 4.17 -7.03 -3.86
CA TYR A 251 3.81 -5.69 -3.41
C TYR A 251 4.96 -4.95 -2.73
N LYS A 252 5.19 -5.11 -1.42
CA LYS A 252 6.13 -4.23 -0.69
C LYS A 252 6.97 -4.96 0.36
N LEU A 253 8.27 -4.67 0.35
CA LEU A 253 9.20 -4.97 1.45
C LEU A 253 9.74 -3.65 2.03
N SER A 254 9.83 -3.52 3.35
CA SER A 254 10.26 -2.30 4.02
C SER A 254 11.03 -2.57 5.29
N VAL A 255 12.00 -1.71 5.61
CA VAL A 255 12.78 -1.77 6.84
C VAL A 255 12.55 -0.50 7.64
N PHE A 256 12.15 -0.65 8.90
CA PHE A 256 11.92 0.44 9.83
C PHE A 256 12.88 0.37 11.01
N GLN A 257 13.11 1.51 11.65
CA GLN A 257 13.82 1.61 12.92
C GLN A 257 12.91 2.25 13.96
N ARG A 258 12.83 1.67 15.17
CA ARG A 258 12.08 2.22 16.30
C ARG A 258 12.94 2.36 17.54
N THR A 259 12.70 3.41 18.33
CA THR A 259 13.30 3.63 19.66
C THR A 259 12.29 3.50 20.81
N VAL A 260 11.03 3.20 20.47
CA VAL A 260 9.89 3.08 21.38
C VAL A 260 9.09 1.86 20.94
N SER A 261 8.76 0.95 21.85
CA SER A 261 8.14 -0.35 21.51
C SER A 261 6.80 -0.20 20.77
N ASN A 262 5.94 0.71 21.23
CA ASN A 262 4.59 0.90 20.66
C ASN A 262 4.54 1.89 19.48
N ALA A 263 5.70 2.34 18.98
CA ALA A 263 5.75 3.22 17.83
C ALA A 263 5.95 2.41 16.54
N LYS A 264 5.37 2.88 15.44
CA LYS A 264 5.58 2.33 14.10
C LYS A 264 7.03 2.43 13.62
N GLY A 265 7.87 3.20 14.31
CA GLY A 265 9.22 3.53 13.87
C GLY A 265 9.23 4.51 12.69
N TRP A 266 10.43 4.83 12.20
CA TRP A 266 10.64 5.58 10.97
C TRP A 266 11.19 4.66 9.88
N LEU A 267 10.86 4.96 8.63
CA LEU A 267 11.25 4.18 7.46
C LEU A 267 12.72 4.41 7.13
N LEU A 268 13.50 3.34 7.00
CA LEU A 268 14.88 3.39 6.53
C LEU A 268 14.99 3.07 5.04
N TRP A 269 14.23 2.08 4.58
CA TRP A 269 14.32 1.56 3.22
C TRP A 269 13.05 0.83 2.82
N TYR A 270 12.74 0.80 1.52
CA TYR A 270 11.68 -0.01 0.96
C TYR A 270 11.92 -0.36 -0.51
N LYS A 271 11.27 -1.42 -0.97
CA LYS A 271 11.13 -1.80 -2.38
C LYS A 271 9.70 -2.22 -2.68
N PHE A 272 9.28 -1.97 -3.91
CA PHE A 272 7.97 -2.32 -4.42
C PHE A 272 8.07 -3.12 -5.71
N GLY A 273 7.09 -4.00 -5.93
CA GLY A 273 6.90 -4.69 -7.20
C GLY A 273 7.93 -5.80 -7.47
N ASN A 274 7.75 -6.43 -8.63
CA ASN A 274 8.71 -7.38 -9.17
C ASN A 274 10.07 -6.72 -9.37
N GLN A 275 11.12 -7.32 -8.82
CA GLN A 275 12.50 -6.92 -9.06
C GLN A 275 13.07 -7.78 -10.19
N GLU A 276 13.94 -8.72 -9.86
CA GLU A 276 14.52 -9.69 -10.76
C GLU A 276 14.50 -11.05 -10.07
N ASN A 277 14.56 -12.14 -10.83
CA ASN A 277 14.62 -13.48 -10.25
C ASN A 277 16.05 -13.81 -9.73
N ARG A 278 16.51 -13.04 -8.75
CA ARG A 278 17.79 -13.22 -8.07
C ARG A 278 17.76 -12.63 -6.65
N TRP A 279 18.67 -13.10 -5.80
CA TRP A 279 18.89 -12.55 -4.47
C TRP A 279 19.68 -11.25 -4.57
N ILE A 280 19.16 -10.18 -3.97
CA ILE A 280 19.74 -8.85 -4.02
C ILE A 280 20.20 -8.48 -2.61
N ARG A 281 21.47 -8.10 -2.47
CA ARG A 281 22.02 -7.59 -1.21
C ARG A 281 21.65 -6.13 -1.01
N GLN A 282 21.22 -5.79 0.21
CA GLN A 282 21.01 -4.41 0.65
C GLN A 282 21.81 -4.11 1.90
N THR A 283 22.43 -2.93 1.94
CA THR A 283 23.17 -2.40 3.11
C THR A 283 22.52 -1.10 3.57
N LEU A 284 22.26 -0.98 4.88
CA LEU A 284 21.68 0.20 5.53
C LEU A 284 22.57 0.65 6.68
N PHE A 285 23.02 1.91 6.65
CA PHE A 285 23.79 2.49 7.75
C PHE A 285 22.84 3.00 8.84
N LEU A 286 23.00 2.49 10.05
CA LEU A 286 22.11 2.73 11.18
C LEU A 286 22.74 3.76 12.13
N SER A 287 21.92 4.74 12.52
CA SER A 287 22.33 5.74 13.50
C SER A 287 21.19 6.04 14.47
N SER A 288 21.53 6.19 15.75
CA SER A 288 20.56 6.49 16.80
C SER A 288 21.25 7.04 18.05
N SER A 289 20.66 8.05 18.67
CA SER A 289 21.07 8.54 19.99
C SER A 289 20.46 7.75 21.16
N LYS A 290 19.55 6.82 20.87
CA LYS A 290 18.84 5.98 21.86
C LYS A 290 18.92 4.50 21.47
N PRO A 291 18.75 3.56 22.40
CA PRO A 291 18.57 2.15 22.06
C PRO A 291 17.45 1.99 21.03
N PHE A 292 17.64 1.11 20.06
CA PHE A 292 16.74 0.96 18.92
C PHE A 292 16.57 -0.49 18.49
N GLN A 293 15.57 -0.74 17.66
CA GLN A 293 15.26 -2.04 17.05
C GLN A 293 14.94 -1.85 15.58
N ILE A 294 15.29 -2.85 14.77
CA ILE A 294 15.00 -2.92 13.34
C ILE A 294 13.81 -3.83 13.09
N LEU A 295 12.93 -3.42 12.19
CA LEU A 295 11.73 -4.16 11.82
C LEU A 295 11.74 -4.36 10.32
N VAL A 296 11.71 -5.62 9.88
CA VAL A 296 11.58 -5.99 8.46
C VAL A 296 10.13 -6.34 8.20
N LYS A 297 9.44 -5.48 7.48
CA LYS A 297 8.01 -5.57 7.20
C LYS A 297 7.77 -5.94 5.74
N GLY A 298 7.15 -7.08 5.51
CA GLY A 298 6.60 -7.49 4.21
C GLY A 298 5.09 -7.23 4.16
N ILE A 299 4.57 -6.87 2.98
CA ILE A 299 3.15 -6.65 2.74
C ILE A 299 2.74 -7.42 1.48
N VAL A 300 1.68 -8.23 1.58
CA VAL A 300 1.16 -9.01 0.45
C VAL A 300 0.48 -8.11 -0.58
N GLY A 301 0.58 -8.51 -1.85
CA GLY A 301 -0.10 -7.86 -2.98
C GLY A 301 -1.50 -8.40 -3.23
N ASP A 302 -2.12 -7.88 -4.30
CA ASP A 302 -3.46 -8.26 -4.73
C ASP A 302 -3.37 -9.54 -5.59
N GLY A 303 -3.13 -10.67 -4.92
CA GLY A 303 -3.03 -12.01 -5.51
C GLY A 303 -1.88 -12.85 -4.96
N PHE A 304 -1.76 -14.08 -5.46
CA PHE A 304 -0.84 -15.11 -4.95
C PHE A 304 0.39 -15.32 -5.84
N THR A 305 0.52 -14.58 -6.95
CA THR A 305 1.63 -14.75 -7.90
C THR A 305 2.80 -13.82 -7.61
N GLY A 306 3.09 -13.56 -6.34
CA GLY A 306 4.22 -12.74 -5.91
C GLY A 306 4.74 -13.15 -4.54
N ASP A 307 5.96 -13.65 -4.49
CA ASP A 307 6.62 -14.05 -3.24
C ASP A 307 7.77 -13.11 -2.91
N ILE A 308 7.96 -12.88 -1.62
CA ILE A 308 9.11 -12.13 -1.08
C ILE A 308 9.93 -13.08 -0.23
N GLY A 309 11.20 -13.23 -0.58
CA GLY A 309 12.21 -13.95 0.20
C GLY A 309 13.12 -12.99 0.96
N LEU A 310 13.55 -13.39 2.15
CA LEU A 310 14.54 -12.73 3.00
C LEU A 310 15.53 -13.79 3.49
N ASP A 311 16.82 -13.49 3.37
CA ASP A 311 17.89 -14.40 3.76
C ASP A 311 19.13 -13.63 4.21
N ASP A 312 20.06 -14.32 4.88
CA ASP A 312 21.37 -13.82 5.29
C ASP A 312 21.35 -12.40 5.89
N VAL A 313 20.75 -12.27 7.07
CA VAL A 313 20.69 -11.01 7.81
C VAL A 313 21.90 -10.87 8.73
N SER A 314 22.63 -9.76 8.62
CA SER A 314 23.83 -9.52 9.42
C SER A 314 24.00 -8.06 9.85
N PHE A 315 24.63 -7.86 10.99
CA PHE A 315 24.95 -6.56 11.54
C PHE A 315 26.47 -6.39 11.69
N LEU A 316 27.00 -5.29 11.16
CA LEU A 316 28.41 -4.93 11.27
C LEU A 316 28.58 -3.72 12.19
N GLY A 317 29.44 -3.83 13.21
CA GLY A 317 29.77 -2.72 14.12
C GLY A 317 28.64 -2.29 15.06
N CYS A 318 27.56 -3.06 15.16
CA CYS A 318 26.46 -2.85 16.09
C CYS A 318 26.74 -3.54 17.42
N THR A 319 26.21 -3.02 18.53
CA THR A 319 26.34 -3.66 19.85
C THR A 319 24.97 -3.92 20.45
N LEU A 320 24.77 -5.11 21.00
CA LEU A 320 23.50 -5.53 21.59
C LEU A 320 23.19 -4.74 22.86
N TYR A 321 21.92 -4.38 23.03
CA TYR A 321 21.41 -3.72 24.22
C TYR A 321 20.86 -4.77 25.18
N ASN A 322 21.44 -4.85 26.38
CA ASN A 322 21.05 -5.81 27.41
C ASN A 322 19.75 -5.46 28.16
N GLY A 323 19.07 -4.35 27.80
CA GLY A 323 17.82 -3.98 28.44
C GLY A 323 16.65 -4.79 27.89
N LYS A 324 15.71 -5.14 28.78
CA LYS A 324 14.65 -6.10 28.46
C LYS A 324 13.64 -5.60 27.42
N ASN A 325 13.40 -4.29 27.32
CA ASN A 325 12.45 -3.66 26.38
C ASN A 325 12.85 -2.19 26.09
N LEU A 326 12.40 -1.66 24.94
CA LEU A 326 12.43 -0.22 24.64
C LEU A 326 11.37 0.54 25.50
N PRO A 327 11.52 1.87 25.69
CA PRO A 327 10.51 2.65 26.41
C PRO A 327 9.14 2.60 25.71
N THR A 328 8.06 2.66 26.50
CA THR A 328 6.66 2.65 26.03
C THR A 328 6.01 4.01 26.30
N ILE A 329 5.29 4.56 25.31
CA ILE A 329 4.48 5.78 25.52
C ILE A 329 3.19 5.38 26.23
N SER A 330 2.98 5.88 27.45
CA SER A 330 1.70 5.81 28.14
C SER A 330 0.82 6.98 27.70
N THR A 331 -0.27 6.69 27.00
CA THR A 331 -1.33 7.67 26.71
C THR A 331 -2.09 7.99 27.99
N THR A 332 -1.67 9.02 28.72
CA THR A 332 -2.53 9.69 29.70
C THR A 332 -3.62 10.44 28.96
N THR A 333 -4.81 9.87 28.93
CA THR A 333 -6.06 10.53 28.52
C THR A 333 -6.30 11.76 29.39
N SER A 334 -6.11 12.95 28.80
CA SER A 334 -6.31 14.22 29.48
C SER A 334 -7.79 14.65 29.40
N GLY A 335 -8.44 14.68 30.56
CA GLY A 335 -9.42 15.68 30.97
C GLY A 335 -10.70 15.85 30.13
N THR A 336 -11.73 15.08 30.46
CA THR A 336 -13.13 15.39 30.13
C THR A 336 -13.57 16.67 30.88
N SER A 337 -13.97 17.72 30.15
CA SER A 337 -14.58 18.93 30.71
C SER A 337 -16.05 18.71 31.08
N VAL A 338 -16.40 19.10 32.30
CA VAL A 338 -17.72 19.06 32.94
C VAL A 338 -18.78 19.88 32.18
N PRO A 339 -20.05 19.44 32.06
CA PRO A 339 -21.13 20.31 31.60
C PRO A 339 -21.67 21.17 32.73
N ALA A 340 -21.76 22.48 32.48
CA ALA A 340 -22.45 23.44 33.33
C ALA A 340 -23.96 23.16 33.34
N THR A 341 -24.55 23.21 34.54
CA THR A 341 -25.99 23.09 34.79
C THR A 341 -26.65 24.47 34.68
N LEU A 342 -27.71 24.60 33.85
CA LEU A 342 -28.67 25.73 33.84
C LEU A 342 -29.98 25.31 33.08
N PRO A 343 -31.10 26.04 33.22
CA PRO A 343 -32.33 25.65 33.94
C PRO A 343 -33.43 24.93 33.11
N ARG A 344 -34.54 24.55 33.78
CA ARG A 344 -35.70 23.80 33.25
C ARG A 344 -36.27 24.39 31.94
N ASN A 345 -36.23 23.57 30.89
CA ASN A 345 -36.77 23.83 29.55
C ASN A 345 -38.32 23.78 29.51
N ASN A 346 -38.92 24.70 28.77
CA ASN A 346 -40.36 24.85 28.53
C ASN A 346 -40.72 24.75 27.02
N CYS A 347 -39.82 24.20 26.20
CA CYS A 347 -40.04 24.03 24.75
C CYS A 347 -40.82 22.73 24.45
N THR A 348 -41.59 22.71 23.37
CA THR A 348 -42.38 21.56 22.92
C THR A 348 -41.56 20.57 22.08
N GLU A 349 -42.08 19.36 21.80
CA GLU A 349 -41.40 18.32 20.99
C GLU A 349 -41.06 18.75 19.56
N LYS A 350 -41.60 19.87 19.07
CA LYS A 350 -41.36 20.41 17.72
C LYS A 350 -40.35 21.57 17.69
N GLU A 351 -39.73 21.86 18.83
CA GLU A 351 -38.87 23.04 19.00
C GLU A 351 -37.47 22.65 19.48
N PHE A 352 -36.45 23.30 18.91
CA PHE A 352 -35.05 23.17 19.30
C PHE A 352 -34.67 24.26 20.30
N VAL A 353 -33.85 23.92 21.30
CA VAL A 353 -33.46 24.84 22.37
C VAL A 353 -32.06 25.41 22.12
N CYS A 354 -31.94 26.72 21.99
CA CYS A 354 -30.65 27.40 21.87
C CYS A 354 -29.84 27.26 23.16
N ARG A 355 -28.57 26.85 23.05
CA ARG A 355 -27.74 26.41 24.20
C ARG A 355 -27.45 27.53 25.21
N ALA A 356 -27.15 28.74 24.75
CA ALA A 356 -26.78 29.87 25.60
C ALA A 356 -27.98 30.67 26.15
N SER A 357 -29.04 30.82 25.36
CA SER A 357 -30.20 31.67 25.69
C SER A 357 -31.40 30.90 26.24
N GLY A 358 -31.50 29.59 25.98
CA GLY A 358 -32.69 28.78 26.29
C GLY A 358 -33.91 29.13 25.44
N HIS A 359 -33.76 29.94 24.39
CA HIS A 359 -34.82 30.29 23.45
C HIS A 359 -35.19 29.08 22.56
N CYS A 360 -36.47 28.94 22.22
CA CYS A 360 -36.97 27.84 21.40
C CYS A 360 -37.13 28.32 19.95
N ILE A 361 -36.52 27.62 18.99
CA ILE A 361 -36.73 27.79 17.54
C ILE A 361 -37.46 26.57 16.97
N GLN A 362 -38.04 26.66 15.78
CA GLN A 362 -38.70 25.51 15.16
C GLN A 362 -37.67 24.47 14.69
N MET A 363 -38.01 23.17 14.71
CA MET A 363 -37.09 22.13 14.21
C MET A 363 -36.69 22.30 12.74
N ILE A 364 -37.50 22.99 11.92
CA ILE A 364 -37.16 23.29 10.53
C ILE A 364 -36.01 24.31 10.38
N GLN A 365 -35.77 25.10 11.44
CA GLN A 365 -34.71 26.12 11.55
C GLN A 365 -33.40 25.56 12.10
N LYS A 366 -33.31 24.24 12.26
CA LYS A 366 -32.10 23.58 12.74
C LYS A 366 -31.43 22.91 11.54
N CYS A 367 -30.14 23.13 11.31
CA CYS A 367 -29.44 22.65 10.12
C CYS A 367 -30.08 23.16 8.82
N ASP A 368 -30.34 24.47 8.76
CA ASP A 368 -30.89 25.15 7.58
C ASP A 368 -29.91 26.19 6.99
N PHE A 369 -28.62 26.13 7.36
CA PHE A 369 -27.60 27.08 6.94
C PHE A 369 -27.87 28.53 7.39
N ARG A 370 -28.76 28.74 8.36
CA ARG A 370 -29.05 30.06 8.93
C ARG A 370 -28.92 30.01 10.45
N ALA A 371 -28.18 30.96 11.00
CA ALA A 371 -28.09 31.10 12.45
C ALA A 371 -29.34 31.81 12.98
N ASP A 372 -30.31 31.04 13.45
CA ASP A 372 -31.50 31.52 14.15
C ASP A 372 -31.29 31.60 15.67
N CYS A 373 -30.38 30.79 16.23
CA CYS A 373 -29.89 30.98 17.59
C CYS A 373 -28.78 32.04 17.65
N SER A 374 -28.84 32.92 18.66
CA SER A 374 -27.81 33.95 18.89
C SER A 374 -26.39 33.41 19.12
N ASP A 375 -26.29 32.14 19.55
CA ASP A 375 -25.04 31.42 19.79
C ASP A 375 -24.70 30.40 18.68
N LYS A 376 -25.45 30.38 17.57
CA LYS A 376 -25.33 29.42 16.46
C LYS A 376 -25.43 27.95 16.89
N SER A 377 -26.08 27.67 18.02
CA SER A 377 -26.17 26.31 18.55
C SER A 377 -27.01 25.37 17.68
N ASP A 378 -27.95 25.93 16.93
CA ASP A 378 -28.76 25.31 15.87
C ASP A 378 -27.93 24.75 14.71
N GLU A 379 -26.89 25.47 14.27
CA GLU A 379 -26.02 25.06 13.16
C GLU A 379 -24.74 24.32 13.60
N SER A 380 -24.42 24.35 14.90
CA SER A 380 -23.14 23.83 15.42
C SER A 380 -22.93 22.31 15.33
N ALA A 381 -24.00 21.53 15.20
CA ALA A 381 -23.97 20.07 15.06
C ALA A 381 -24.41 19.60 13.65
N CYS A 382 -24.41 20.52 12.69
CA CYS A 382 -24.83 20.33 11.32
C CYS A 382 -23.62 20.26 10.37
N VAL A 383 -23.86 20.07 9.08
CA VAL A 383 -22.79 20.21 8.07
C VAL A 383 -22.38 21.68 7.96
N ARG A 384 -21.07 21.95 7.90
CA ARG A 384 -20.57 23.32 7.66
C ARG A 384 -20.85 23.72 6.21
N GLU A 385 -21.11 25.02 6.00
CA GLU A 385 -21.36 25.60 4.67
C GLU A 385 -20.15 25.45 3.74
N VAL A 386 -18.93 25.56 4.29
CA VAL A 386 -17.65 25.38 3.57
C VAL A 386 -16.83 24.33 4.30
N CYS A 387 -16.24 23.41 3.53
CA CYS A 387 -15.35 22.37 4.01
C CYS A 387 -14.16 22.18 3.07
N ASP A 388 -13.00 22.65 3.52
CA ASP A 388 -11.68 22.52 2.90
C ASP A 388 -10.80 21.47 3.62
N PHE A 389 -11.30 20.81 4.66
CA PHE A 389 -10.63 19.76 5.44
C PHE A 389 -9.31 20.16 6.15
N GLU A 390 -8.86 21.41 6.06
CA GLU A 390 -7.61 21.91 6.64
C GLU A 390 -7.59 21.89 8.19
N ASP A 391 -8.77 21.99 8.80
CA ASP A 391 -8.98 21.87 10.25
C ASP A 391 -8.80 20.41 10.77
N ARG A 392 -8.55 19.44 9.86
CA ARG A 392 -8.44 17.99 10.15
C ARG A 392 -9.72 17.39 10.76
N ASP A 393 -10.86 17.96 10.39
CA ASP A 393 -12.19 17.42 10.69
C ASP A 393 -12.95 17.10 9.40
N LEU A 394 -14.11 16.46 9.54
CA LEU A 394 -15.00 16.14 8.41
C LEU A 394 -16.09 17.20 8.24
N CYS A 395 -15.97 18.39 8.84
CA CYS A 395 -16.93 19.50 8.71
C CYS A 395 -18.40 19.14 8.97
N GLY A 396 -18.65 18.20 9.89
CA GLY A 396 -19.98 17.69 10.22
C GLY A 396 -20.44 16.51 9.35
N TRP A 397 -19.73 16.15 8.28
CA TRP A 397 -19.94 14.92 7.53
C TRP A 397 -19.61 13.68 8.37
N TYR A 398 -20.35 12.61 8.16
CA TYR A 398 -20.15 11.35 8.89
C TYR A 398 -20.31 10.14 7.96
N GLN A 399 -19.76 9.00 8.35
CA GLN A 399 -19.80 7.77 7.56
C GLN A 399 -20.81 6.79 8.18
N PRO A 400 -22.03 6.64 7.62
CA PRO A 400 -23.11 5.88 8.26
C PRO A 400 -22.77 4.41 8.50
N ALA A 401 -21.98 3.80 7.62
CA ALA A 401 -21.56 2.40 7.74
C ALA A 401 -20.60 2.17 8.92
N LEU A 402 -19.81 3.18 9.29
CA LEU A 402 -18.82 3.07 10.36
C LEU A 402 -19.43 3.26 11.75
N GLU A 403 -20.47 4.10 11.87
CA GLU A 403 -21.20 4.30 13.14
C GLU A 403 -21.93 3.03 13.60
N GLN A 404 -22.44 2.22 12.67
CA GLN A 404 -23.10 0.95 12.99
C GLN A 404 -22.13 -0.16 13.42
N MET A 405 -20.84 -0.04 13.06
CA MET A 405 -19.79 -1.00 13.39
C MET A 405 -18.96 -0.64 14.64
N ALA A 406 -19.24 0.51 15.27
CA ALA A 406 -18.46 1.09 16.38
C ALA A 406 -18.53 0.31 17.72
N GLY A 407 -19.04 -0.92 17.72
CA GLY A 407 -19.31 -1.70 18.94
C GLY A 407 -18.33 -2.80 19.32
N ASN A 408 -17.45 -3.30 18.43
CA ASN A 408 -16.41 -4.29 18.79
C ASN A 408 -15.43 -4.71 17.68
N TYR A 409 -15.45 -4.10 16.49
CA TYR A 409 -14.69 -4.58 15.32
C TYR A 409 -13.77 -3.52 14.71
N SER A 410 -12.76 -3.06 15.47
CA SER A 410 -11.76 -2.09 14.97
C SER A 410 -10.95 -2.63 13.77
N MET A 411 -10.76 -3.94 13.68
CA MET A 411 -9.98 -4.60 12.63
C MET A 411 -10.73 -4.67 11.28
N LEU A 412 -12.06 -4.86 11.28
CA LEU A 412 -12.87 -4.85 10.05
C LEU A 412 -12.99 -3.43 9.48
N ILE A 413 -13.07 -2.41 10.34
CA ILE A 413 -13.15 -1.00 9.93
C ILE A 413 -11.86 -0.53 9.22
N ALA A 414 -10.71 -1.14 9.52
CA ALA A 414 -9.45 -0.81 8.86
C ALA A 414 -9.36 -1.34 7.42
N LYS A 415 -10.09 -2.44 7.10
CA LYS A 415 -10.03 -3.15 5.81
C LYS A 415 -11.18 -2.78 4.85
N THR A 416 -12.07 -1.88 5.23
CA THR A 416 -13.19 -1.44 4.38
C THR A 416 -12.83 -0.27 3.48
N PHE A 417 -13.37 -0.30 2.25
CA PHE A 417 -13.37 0.85 1.35
C PHE A 417 -14.16 2.00 2.00
N LYS A 418 -13.49 3.10 2.33
CA LYS A 418 -14.06 4.21 3.12
C LYS A 418 -13.41 5.54 2.78
N TRP A 419 -14.06 6.63 3.17
CA TRP A 419 -13.53 7.98 3.05
C TRP A 419 -12.55 8.29 4.18
N GLN A 420 -11.42 8.90 3.85
CA GLN A 420 -10.37 9.29 4.79
C GLN A 420 -9.73 10.62 4.37
N LEU A 421 -9.19 11.35 5.34
CA LEU A 421 -8.39 12.54 5.08
C LEU A 421 -7.00 12.14 4.56
N GLY A 422 -6.59 12.74 3.46
CA GLY A 422 -5.32 12.50 2.78
C GLY A 422 -4.57 13.80 2.49
N ARG A 423 -3.28 13.68 2.16
CA ARG A 423 -2.42 14.80 1.75
C ARG A 423 -1.26 14.31 0.89
N GLY A 424 -0.75 15.18 0.02
CA GLY A 424 0.31 14.87 -0.94
C GLY A 424 1.65 14.43 -0.33
N ALA A 425 2.04 15.05 0.78
CA ALA A 425 3.36 14.88 1.42
C ALA A 425 3.60 13.46 1.97
N ASN A 426 2.52 12.69 2.20
CA ASN A 426 2.58 11.33 2.73
C ASN A 426 2.36 10.25 1.66
N LEU A 427 2.19 10.62 0.38
CA LEU A 427 1.90 9.66 -0.69
C LEU A 427 3.16 8.87 -1.09
N TYR A 428 3.02 7.55 -1.16
CA TYR A 428 4.08 6.68 -1.69
C TYR A 428 4.24 6.91 -3.22
N PRO A 429 5.42 6.68 -3.81
CA PRO A 429 5.67 7.01 -5.24
C PRO A 429 4.72 6.37 -6.27
N GLU A 430 4.08 5.25 -5.95
CA GLU A 430 3.07 4.61 -6.80
C GLU A 430 1.69 5.27 -6.62
N GLU A 431 1.34 5.66 -5.39
CA GLU A 431 0.13 6.45 -5.09
C GLU A 431 0.22 7.83 -5.74
N LYS A 432 1.42 8.40 -5.91
CA LYS A 432 1.64 9.64 -6.65
C LYS A 432 1.13 9.59 -8.10
N GLN A 433 0.94 8.40 -8.67
CA GLN A 433 0.45 8.25 -10.04
C GLN A 433 -1.08 8.36 -10.15
N HIS A 434 -1.84 8.15 -9.06
CA HIS A 434 -3.31 8.13 -9.07
C HIS A 434 -3.98 8.99 -7.97
N CYS A 435 -3.29 9.31 -6.87
CA CYS A 435 -3.73 10.26 -5.85
C CYS A 435 -3.35 11.72 -6.19
N PRO A 436 -4.09 12.72 -5.69
CA PRO A 436 -3.72 14.12 -5.83
C PRO A 436 -2.40 14.44 -5.10
N LEU A 437 -1.40 14.93 -5.84
CA LEU A 437 -0.12 15.35 -5.26
C LEU A 437 -0.23 16.64 -4.44
N THR A 438 -1.16 17.50 -4.82
CA THR A 438 -1.41 18.77 -4.14
C THR A 438 -2.89 18.88 -3.86
N ASP A 439 -3.16 19.33 -2.65
CA ASP A 439 -4.45 19.81 -2.19
C ASP A 439 -4.96 20.97 -3.07
N HIS A 440 -6.28 21.11 -3.24
CA HIS A 440 -6.84 22.15 -4.09
C HIS A 440 -6.88 23.50 -3.36
N THR A 441 -7.26 23.54 -2.08
CA THR A 441 -7.38 24.77 -1.29
C THR A 441 -6.05 25.52 -1.17
N THR A 442 -5.00 24.81 -0.76
CA THR A 442 -3.66 25.37 -0.48
C THR A 442 -2.73 25.32 -1.69
N CYS A 443 -3.05 24.50 -2.70
CA CYS A 443 -2.15 24.17 -3.81
C CYS A 443 -0.80 23.59 -3.35
N THR A 444 -0.76 22.94 -2.18
CA THR A 444 0.48 22.37 -1.60
C THR A 444 0.36 20.89 -1.31
N GLU A 445 1.51 20.22 -1.10
CA GLU A 445 1.55 18.82 -0.67
C GLU A 445 1.13 18.65 0.82
N GLU A 446 1.08 19.74 1.59
CA GLU A 446 0.76 19.70 3.03
C GLU A 446 -0.73 19.90 3.34
N GLY A 447 -1.52 20.42 2.38
CA GLY A 447 -2.96 20.59 2.50
C GLY A 447 -3.72 19.26 2.51
N TRP A 448 -4.94 19.29 3.01
CA TRP A 448 -5.77 18.12 3.30
C TRP A 448 -6.98 18.07 2.39
N TYR A 449 -7.18 16.91 1.77
CA TYR A 449 -8.38 16.61 1.00
C TYR A 449 -9.03 15.31 1.51
N LEU A 450 -10.27 15.06 1.10
CA LEU A 450 -10.95 13.81 1.41
C LEU A 450 -10.81 12.83 0.23
N PHE A 451 -10.43 11.58 0.49
CA PHE A 451 -10.32 10.56 -0.56
C PHE A 451 -10.84 9.21 -0.12
N ALA A 452 -11.26 8.40 -1.09
CA ALA A 452 -11.63 7.01 -0.89
C ALA A 452 -10.43 6.13 -1.28
N ASP A 453 -9.85 5.43 -0.30
CA ASP A 453 -8.67 4.57 -0.49
C ASP A 453 -9.06 3.27 -1.22
N SER A 454 -8.84 3.22 -2.53
CA SER A 454 -9.11 2.04 -3.37
C SER A 454 -8.19 0.85 -3.05
N SER A 455 -7.23 1.02 -2.15
CA SER A 455 -6.40 -0.07 -1.66
C SER A 455 -7.08 -0.96 -0.63
N ASN A 456 -8.26 -0.60 -0.13
CA ASN A 456 -9.07 -1.43 0.77
C ASN A 456 -10.42 -1.78 0.13
N GLY A 457 -11.04 -2.88 0.54
CA GLY A 457 -12.30 -3.38 -0.03
C GLY A 457 -12.16 -4.18 -1.33
N GLU A 458 -13.27 -4.78 -1.75
CA GLU A 458 -13.36 -5.68 -2.90
C GLU A 458 -13.89 -4.96 -4.16
N PHE A 459 -13.88 -5.65 -5.30
CA PHE A 459 -14.42 -5.09 -6.54
C PHE A 459 -15.90 -4.72 -6.39
N GLY A 460 -16.22 -3.44 -6.64
CA GLY A 460 -17.57 -2.94 -6.62
C GLY A 460 -18.07 -2.44 -5.27
N ASP A 461 -17.24 -2.51 -4.22
CA ASP A 461 -17.53 -1.92 -2.91
C ASP A 461 -17.80 -0.42 -3.01
N THR A 462 -18.64 0.09 -2.10
CA THR A 462 -19.03 1.51 -2.05
C THR A 462 -18.73 2.12 -0.70
N ALA A 463 -18.16 3.32 -0.72
CA ALA A 463 -17.90 4.14 0.45
C ALA A 463 -18.86 5.35 0.44
N ASP A 464 -19.70 5.45 1.47
CA ASP A 464 -20.66 6.55 1.63
C ASP A 464 -20.22 7.48 2.76
N ILE A 465 -20.14 8.78 2.46
CA ILE A 465 -20.06 9.84 3.47
C ILE A 465 -21.28 10.75 3.30
N ALA A 466 -21.96 11.06 4.41
CA ALA A 466 -23.26 11.73 4.42
C ALA A 466 -23.26 12.96 5.33
N THR A 467 -24.08 13.95 4.99
CA THR A 467 -24.39 15.06 5.89
C THR A 467 -25.34 14.59 7.00
N PRO A 468 -25.36 15.25 8.17
CA PRO A 468 -26.51 15.24 9.06
C PRO A 468 -27.79 15.65 8.30
N VAL A 469 -28.96 15.41 8.89
CA VAL A 469 -30.22 15.80 8.26
C VAL A 469 -30.25 17.33 8.10
N ILE A 470 -30.33 17.77 6.85
CA ILE A 470 -30.57 19.16 6.47
C ILE A 470 -32.09 19.36 6.51
N SER A 471 -32.53 20.34 7.30
CA SER A 471 -33.97 20.51 7.58
C SER A 471 -34.69 21.19 6.44
N LEU A 472 -34.14 22.28 5.91
CA LEU A 472 -34.70 23.03 4.80
C LEU A 472 -33.59 23.74 4.02
N THR A 473 -33.73 23.81 2.69
CA THR A 473 -32.85 24.58 1.81
C THR A 473 -33.61 25.59 0.96
N GLY A 474 -32.94 26.68 0.60
CA GLY A 474 -33.45 27.70 -0.31
C GLY A 474 -33.53 27.25 -1.78
N PRO A 475 -34.21 28.03 -2.64
CA PRO A 475 -34.46 27.66 -4.04
C PRO A 475 -33.25 27.64 -4.94
N ARG A 476 -32.20 28.39 -4.57
CA ARG A 476 -30.96 28.50 -5.32
C ARG A 476 -29.84 27.60 -4.77
N CYS A 477 -30.17 26.76 -3.80
CA CYS A 477 -29.21 25.90 -3.12
C CYS A 477 -28.47 24.98 -4.11
N LYS A 478 -27.15 25.08 -4.09
CA LYS A 478 -26.22 24.27 -4.89
C LYS A 478 -25.12 23.73 -4.00
N ILE A 479 -24.64 22.55 -4.34
CA ILE A 479 -23.37 22.03 -3.79
C ILE A 479 -22.31 22.09 -4.89
N ILE A 480 -21.20 22.74 -4.57
CA ILE A 480 -20.03 22.91 -5.42
C ILE A 480 -18.88 22.19 -4.74
N PHE A 481 -18.10 21.42 -5.50
CA PHE A 481 -16.93 20.74 -4.98
C PHE A 481 -15.92 20.48 -6.10
N TRP A 482 -14.68 20.24 -5.71
CA TRP A 482 -13.63 19.77 -6.60
C TRP A 482 -13.46 18.27 -6.46
N ASN A 483 -13.28 17.57 -7.58
CA ASN A 483 -13.01 16.14 -7.58
C ASN A 483 -11.77 15.83 -8.40
N HIS A 484 -11.02 14.82 -7.95
CA HIS A 484 -9.87 14.28 -8.65
C HIS A 484 -10.05 12.77 -8.80
N MET A 485 -10.05 12.30 -10.04
CA MET A 485 -10.27 10.91 -10.40
C MET A 485 -9.22 10.51 -11.44
N ASN A 486 -8.07 9.98 -11.01
CA ASN A 486 -6.98 9.55 -11.90
C ASN A 486 -6.58 8.09 -11.66
N GLY A 487 -6.57 7.24 -12.69
CA GLY A 487 -6.14 5.84 -12.57
C GLY A 487 -6.73 4.90 -13.63
N SER A 488 -6.11 3.74 -13.84
CA SER A 488 -6.52 2.78 -14.88
C SER A 488 -7.77 1.97 -14.49
N THR A 489 -8.05 1.87 -13.20
CA THR A 489 -9.13 1.03 -12.65
C THR A 489 -10.11 1.81 -11.79
N ILE A 490 -10.34 3.10 -12.07
CA ILE A 490 -11.30 3.91 -11.33
C ILE A 490 -12.73 3.40 -11.52
N GLY A 491 -13.47 3.30 -10.41
CA GLY A 491 -14.90 3.04 -10.41
C GLY A 491 -15.71 4.32 -10.69
N SER A 492 -16.39 4.84 -9.67
CA SER A 492 -17.29 6.00 -9.84
C SER A 492 -17.40 6.89 -8.61
N LEU A 493 -17.69 8.17 -8.83
CA LEU A 493 -18.14 9.11 -7.81
C LEU A 493 -19.60 9.50 -8.10
N GLU A 494 -20.47 9.40 -7.10
CA GLU A 494 -21.87 9.79 -7.19
C GLU A 494 -22.25 10.76 -6.08
N VAL A 495 -23.08 11.75 -6.39
CA VAL A 495 -23.77 12.58 -5.40
C VAL A 495 -25.23 12.15 -5.37
N LEU A 496 -25.67 11.69 -4.21
CA LEU A 496 -27.02 11.20 -3.97
C LEU A 496 -27.70 12.11 -2.95
N TYR A 497 -29.02 12.23 -3.04
CA TYR A 497 -29.81 12.73 -1.92
C TYR A 497 -30.71 11.62 -1.38
N LYS A 498 -30.88 11.60 -0.07
CA LYS A 498 -31.73 10.66 0.65
C LYS A 498 -32.80 11.43 1.40
N SER A 499 -34.07 11.17 1.09
CA SER A 499 -35.22 11.69 1.85
C SER A 499 -36.06 10.52 2.34
N SER A 500 -36.25 10.44 3.66
CA SER A 500 -36.86 9.27 4.33
C SER A 500 -36.19 7.95 3.92
N ASN A 501 -36.84 7.13 3.09
CA ASN A 501 -36.34 5.83 2.59
C ASN A 501 -36.01 5.82 1.10
N LYS A 502 -36.10 6.96 0.40
CA LYS A 502 -35.80 7.03 -1.03
C LYS A 502 -34.46 7.71 -1.24
N THR A 503 -33.53 7.00 -1.86
CA THR A 503 -32.27 7.56 -2.36
C THR A 503 -32.40 7.82 -3.85
N SER A 504 -31.94 8.98 -4.30
CA SER A 504 -32.00 9.37 -5.71
C SER A 504 -30.69 10.03 -6.11
N LYS A 505 -30.23 9.71 -7.32
CA LYS A 505 -28.95 10.19 -7.84
C LYS A 505 -29.11 11.58 -8.46
N LEU A 506 -28.27 12.51 -8.01
CA LEU A 506 -28.22 13.88 -8.54
C LEU A 506 -27.10 14.05 -9.56
N TRP A 507 -25.95 13.42 -9.30
CA TRP A 507 -24.76 13.55 -10.14
C TRP A 507 -23.94 12.27 -10.12
N SER A 508 -23.20 11.99 -11.20
CA SER A 508 -22.40 10.77 -11.35
C SER A 508 -21.27 10.99 -12.35
N GLN A 509 -20.09 10.48 -12.01
CA GLN A 509 -18.92 10.45 -12.88
C GLN A 509 -18.22 9.10 -12.75
N THR A 510 -17.77 8.52 -13.86
CA THR A 510 -17.21 7.16 -13.90
C THR A 510 -15.90 7.13 -14.68
N GLY A 511 -14.96 6.26 -14.26
CA GLY A 511 -13.66 6.11 -14.90
C GLY A 511 -12.70 7.30 -14.68
N SER A 512 -11.52 7.20 -15.29
CA SER A 512 -10.46 8.21 -15.17
C SER A 512 -10.83 9.52 -15.86
N GLN A 513 -10.58 10.62 -15.17
CA GLN A 513 -10.81 12.00 -15.62
C GLN A 513 -9.50 12.76 -15.85
N GLY A 514 -8.36 12.11 -15.58
CA GLY A 514 -7.04 12.70 -15.66
C GLY A 514 -6.53 13.24 -14.32
N PRO A 515 -5.27 13.73 -14.29
CA PRO A 515 -4.57 14.11 -13.06
C PRO A 515 -4.93 15.51 -12.54
N GLN A 516 -5.95 16.17 -13.08
CA GLN A 516 -6.36 17.51 -12.65
C GLN A 516 -7.61 17.47 -11.77
N TRP A 517 -7.71 18.44 -10.86
CA TRP A 517 -8.92 18.73 -10.11
C TRP A 517 -10.00 19.29 -11.06
N ASN A 518 -11.19 18.72 -11.01
CA ASN A 518 -12.33 19.10 -11.82
C ASN A 518 -13.44 19.66 -10.93
N ARG A 519 -13.95 20.84 -11.26
CA ARG A 519 -15.09 21.45 -10.54
C ARG A 519 -16.39 20.77 -10.94
N ALA A 520 -17.18 20.38 -9.96
CA ALA A 520 -18.54 19.88 -10.13
C ALA A 520 -19.54 20.80 -9.41
N GLU A 521 -20.71 20.97 -10.01
CA GLU A 521 -21.82 21.76 -9.48
C GLU A 521 -23.10 20.95 -9.58
N VAL A 522 -23.81 20.83 -8.45
CA VAL A 522 -25.03 20.03 -8.35
C VAL A 522 -26.13 20.87 -7.72
N PHE A 523 -27.22 21.04 -8.47
CA PHE A 523 -28.38 21.79 -8.01
C PHE A 523 -29.21 20.96 -7.02
N LEU A 524 -29.43 21.49 -5.81
CA LEU A 524 -30.25 20.88 -4.77
C LEU A 524 -31.67 21.45 -4.78
N GLY A 525 -31.80 22.77 -4.90
CA GLY A 525 -33.06 23.51 -4.81
C GLY A 525 -33.76 23.36 -3.45
N ILE A 526 -35.07 23.63 -3.42
CA ILE A 526 -35.88 23.53 -2.20
C ILE A 526 -36.10 22.07 -1.83
N ARG A 527 -35.59 21.67 -0.67
CA ARG A 527 -35.77 20.34 -0.12
C ARG A 527 -35.88 20.41 1.39
N SER A 528 -36.63 19.48 1.97
CA SER A 528 -36.78 19.35 3.41
C SER A 528 -36.46 17.95 3.90
N ASN A 529 -35.92 17.86 5.11
CA ASN A 529 -35.58 16.61 5.81
C ASN A 529 -34.84 15.61 4.92
N PHE A 530 -33.67 16.00 4.42
CA PHE A 530 -32.87 15.19 3.51
C PHE A 530 -31.40 15.18 3.91
N GLN A 531 -30.66 14.22 3.35
CA GLN A 531 -29.20 14.12 3.49
C GLN A 531 -28.56 14.11 2.11
N VAL A 532 -27.40 14.74 1.98
CA VAL A 532 -26.54 14.62 0.81
C VAL A 532 -25.50 13.53 1.10
N ILE A 533 -25.25 12.67 0.12
CA ILE A 533 -24.33 11.53 0.25
C ILE A 533 -23.35 11.57 -0.93
N PHE A 534 -22.05 11.60 -0.62
CA PHE A 534 -21.01 11.27 -1.58
C PHE A 534 -20.73 9.78 -1.52
N ARG A 535 -20.94 9.10 -2.65
CA ARG A 535 -20.69 7.67 -2.82
C ARG A 535 -19.53 7.48 -3.78
N ALA A 536 -18.41 6.99 -3.27
CA ALA A 536 -17.36 6.43 -4.12
C ALA A 536 -17.67 4.94 -4.34
N LYS A 537 -17.35 4.44 -5.53
CA LYS A 537 -17.36 3.02 -5.86
C LYS A 537 -15.98 2.59 -6.30
N ARG A 538 -15.46 1.53 -5.70
CA ARG A 538 -14.17 0.94 -6.03
C ARG A 538 -14.24 0.24 -7.39
N GLY A 539 -13.21 0.41 -8.22
CA GLY A 539 -13.09 -0.32 -9.48
C GLY A 539 -12.38 -1.67 -9.32
N VAL A 540 -11.82 -2.20 -10.42
CA VAL A 540 -11.31 -3.59 -10.48
C VAL A 540 -9.99 -3.83 -9.74
N SER A 541 -9.19 -2.79 -9.48
CA SER A 541 -7.98 -2.87 -8.67
C SER A 541 -7.73 -1.56 -7.91
N TYR A 542 -6.66 -1.53 -7.11
CA TYR A 542 -6.22 -0.36 -6.35
C TYR A 542 -5.62 0.78 -7.19
N MET A 543 -5.43 0.59 -8.50
CA MET A 543 -4.77 1.55 -9.40
C MET A 543 -5.70 2.72 -9.82
N GLY A 544 -6.35 3.36 -8.85
CA GLY A 544 -7.19 4.54 -9.10
C GLY A 544 -7.98 4.97 -7.88
N ASP A 545 -7.76 6.20 -7.41
CA ASP A 545 -8.44 6.76 -6.24
C ASP A 545 -9.40 7.89 -6.63
N VAL A 546 -10.39 8.11 -5.77
CA VAL A 546 -11.37 9.20 -5.90
C VAL A 546 -11.16 10.15 -4.73
N ALA A 547 -10.82 11.40 -5.04
CA ALA A 547 -10.70 12.46 -4.05
C ALA A 547 -11.70 13.59 -4.31
N VAL A 548 -12.14 14.22 -3.23
CA VAL A 548 -12.99 15.41 -3.22
C VAL A 548 -12.41 16.45 -2.27
N ASP A 549 -12.60 17.71 -2.62
CA ASP A 549 -12.06 18.84 -1.87
C ASP A 549 -12.93 20.09 -2.06
N ASP A 550 -12.76 21.10 -1.20
CA ASP A 550 -13.43 22.41 -1.25
C ASP A 550 -14.95 22.30 -1.43
N ILE A 551 -15.61 21.52 -0.56
CA ILE A 551 -17.06 21.31 -0.61
C ILE A 551 -17.77 22.55 -0.06
N THR A 552 -18.60 23.17 -0.89
CA THR A 552 -19.34 24.40 -0.57
C THR A 552 -20.83 24.24 -0.85
N PHE A 553 -21.66 24.61 0.13
CA PHE A 553 -23.10 24.80 -0.04
C PHE A 553 -23.38 26.27 -0.32
N GLU A 554 -23.69 26.60 -1.57
CA GLU A 554 -23.92 27.97 -2.03
C GLU A 554 -25.43 28.26 -2.09
N ASP A 555 -25.84 29.44 -1.59
CA ASP A 555 -27.23 29.92 -1.58
C ASP A 555 -28.25 28.94 -0.96
N CYS A 556 -27.83 28.20 0.07
CA CYS A 556 -28.65 27.14 0.67
C CYS A 556 -29.55 27.57 1.82
N SER A 557 -29.33 28.74 2.42
CA SER A 557 -30.20 29.25 3.49
C SER A 557 -31.63 29.50 2.98
N PRO A 558 -32.68 29.12 3.73
CA PRO A 558 -34.07 29.43 3.41
C PRO A 558 -34.33 30.94 3.32
N LEU A 559 -35.35 31.28 2.54
CA LEU A 559 -35.72 32.67 2.31
C LEU A 559 -36.44 33.26 3.53
N LEU A 560 -36.06 34.48 3.89
CA LEU A 560 -36.64 35.21 5.01
C LEU A 560 -37.98 35.84 4.61
N ILE A 561 -39.07 35.50 5.30
CA ILE A 561 -40.35 36.20 5.18
C ILE A 561 -40.15 37.64 5.70
N SER A 562 -40.10 38.59 4.79
CA SER A 562 -39.99 40.01 5.11
C SER A 562 -41.38 40.60 5.39
N ASP A 563 -41.56 41.26 6.53
CA ASP A 563 -42.77 42.05 6.82
C ASP A 563 -42.87 43.35 5.99
N LYS A 564 -41.87 43.63 5.13
CA LYS A 564 -41.86 44.81 4.25
C LYS A 564 -42.57 44.51 2.92
N PRO A 565 -43.41 45.42 2.40
CA PRO A 565 -44.02 45.27 1.09
C PRO A 565 -42.96 45.31 -0.03
N CYS A 566 -43.14 44.47 -1.06
CA CYS A 566 -42.23 44.38 -2.21
C CYS A 566 -42.14 45.70 -2.98
N THR A 567 -40.98 45.95 -3.58
CA THR A 567 -40.75 47.11 -4.45
C THR A 567 -41.43 46.93 -5.81
N SER A 568 -41.49 47.99 -6.63
CA SER A 568 -42.14 47.95 -7.95
C SER A 568 -41.50 47.01 -8.97
N GLU A 569 -40.26 46.57 -8.73
CA GLU A 569 -39.50 45.65 -9.59
C GLU A 569 -39.57 44.19 -9.11
N GLU A 570 -40.28 43.93 -8.02
CA GLU A 570 -40.43 42.63 -7.39
C GLU A 570 -41.87 42.10 -7.53
N PHE A 571 -42.00 40.79 -7.49
CA PHE A 571 -43.26 40.04 -7.41
C PHE A 571 -43.43 39.50 -5.99
N MET A 572 -44.65 39.60 -5.46
CA MET A 572 -44.99 39.08 -4.13
C MET A 572 -45.58 37.69 -4.26
N CYS A 573 -44.84 36.69 -3.76
CA CYS A 573 -45.25 35.30 -3.60
C CYS A 573 -46.47 35.18 -2.65
N ALA A 574 -47.19 34.05 -2.66
CA ALA A 574 -48.35 33.88 -1.78
C ALA A 574 -47.97 33.78 -0.29
N ASN A 575 -46.74 33.36 0.02
CA ASN A 575 -46.10 33.38 1.32
C ASN A 575 -45.57 34.79 1.71
N LYS A 576 -45.87 35.82 0.91
CA LYS A 576 -45.48 37.22 1.08
C LYS A 576 -43.99 37.51 0.92
N TYR A 577 -43.24 36.56 0.35
CA TYR A 577 -41.86 36.78 -0.05
C TYR A 577 -41.78 37.60 -1.34
N CYS A 578 -40.70 38.36 -1.53
CA CYS A 578 -40.50 39.20 -2.71
C CYS A 578 -39.38 38.61 -3.58
N ILE A 579 -39.70 38.23 -4.82
CA ILE A 579 -38.71 37.81 -5.82
C ILE A 579 -38.59 38.86 -6.92
N PRO A 580 -37.45 39.02 -7.60
CA PRO A 580 -37.35 39.85 -8.81
C PRO A 580 -38.37 39.41 -9.88
N LYS A 581 -39.00 40.35 -10.59
CA LYS A 581 -39.94 40.04 -11.68
C LYS A 581 -39.34 39.20 -12.82
N ASN A 582 -38.01 39.20 -12.94
CA ASN A 582 -37.30 38.39 -13.94
C ASN A 582 -37.32 36.88 -13.64
N ASN A 583 -37.72 36.51 -12.43
CA ASN A 583 -37.82 35.14 -11.95
C ASN A 583 -39.28 34.62 -12.00
N LEU A 584 -40.15 35.30 -12.74
CA LEU A 584 -41.51 34.83 -12.97
C LEU A 584 -41.50 33.83 -14.13
N CYS A 585 -42.08 32.64 -13.91
CA CYS A 585 -42.21 31.60 -14.92
C CYS A 585 -40.86 31.17 -15.54
N ASP A 586 -39.81 31.06 -14.73
CA ASP A 586 -38.47 30.63 -15.17
C ASP A 586 -38.23 29.12 -14.95
N PHE A 587 -39.28 28.38 -14.57
CA PHE A 587 -39.28 26.97 -14.20
C PHE A 587 -38.54 26.65 -12.91
N VAL A 588 -38.16 27.67 -12.13
CA VAL A 588 -37.57 27.54 -10.80
C VAL A 588 -38.56 28.09 -9.79
N ASN A 589 -38.92 27.28 -8.80
CA ASN A 589 -39.77 27.74 -7.69
C ASN A 589 -38.92 28.62 -6.75
N ASP A 590 -38.75 29.89 -7.09
CA ASP A 590 -38.08 30.92 -6.29
C ASP A 590 -38.97 31.42 -5.14
N CYS A 591 -40.29 31.26 -5.24
CA CYS A 591 -41.25 31.66 -4.21
C CYS A 591 -41.40 30.67 -3.03
N GLU A 592 -40.79 29.49 -3.09
CA GLU A 592 -40.96 28.36 -2.16
C GLU A 592 -42.36 27.72 -2.15
N ASP A 593 -43.41 28.49 -2.39
CA ASP A 593 -44.79 28.06 -2.48
C ASP A 593 -45.31 27.85 -3.91
N ASN A 594 -44.43 27.96 -4.92
CA ASN A 594 -44.71 27.80 -6.35
C ASN A 594 -45.67 28.86 -6.92
N SER A 595 -45.80 30.01 -6.26
CA SER A 595 -46.68 31.12 -6.68
C SER A 595 -46.12 31.96 -7.81
N ASP A 596 -44.85 31.81 -8.15
CA ASP A 596 -44.13 32.39 -9.30
C ASP A 596 -44.24 31.56 -10.58
N GLU A 597 -44.47 30.26 -10.42
CA GLU A 597 -44.62 29.29 -11.51
C GLU A 597 -46.10 28.94 -11.81
N SER A 598 -47.04 29.65 -11.17
CA SER A 598 -48.46 29.41 -11.37
C SER A 598 -48.91 29.89 -12.75
N PRO A 599 -49.66 29.09 -13.53
CA PRO A 599 -50.17 29.48 -14.85
C PRO A 599 -51.22 30.61 -14.82
N SER A 600 -51.49 31.19 -13.65
CA SER A 600 -52.46 32.24 -13.39
C SER A 600 -51.85 33.65 -13.22
N ILE A 601 -50.55 33.80 -13.45
CA ILE A 601 -49.78 35.05 -13.28
C ILE A 601 -49.68 35.81 -14.60
#